data_AF-A0A8T1F726-F1
#
_entry.id   AF-A0A8T1F726-F1
#
_cell.length_a   1.000
_cell.length_b   1.000
_cell.length_c   1.000
_cell.angle_alpha   90.00
_cell.angle_beta   90.00
_cell.angle_gamma   90.00
#
_symmetry.space_group_name_H-M   'P 1'
#
loop_
_entity.id
_entity.type
_entity.pdbx_description
1 polymer ?
#
loop_
_entity_poly.entity_id
_entity_poly.type
_entity_poly.pdbx_seq_one_letter_code
_entity_poly.pdbx_strand_id
1 'polypeptide(L)' 'MINRYVKLLEFIQDDDDLAEYLPSPAANRTLRKLLGDLKKIESVSKELQSKLVSIANVRSYFDALIELWP' A
#
# COMPACT_ATOMS: atom_id res chain seq x y z
N MET A 1 2.11 4.74 -8.76
CA MET A 1 3.43 4.23 -9.20
C MET A 1 3.79 2.88 -8.57
N ILE A 2 3.83 2.74 -7.23
CA ILE A 2 4.22 1.49 -6.54
C ILE A 2 3.35 0.28 -6.92
N ASN A 3 2.02 0.43 -7.00
CA ASN A 3 1.13 -0.67 -7.42
C ASN A 3 1.48 -1.22 -8.81
N ARG A 4 1.86 -0.35 -9.75
CA ARG A 4 2.26 -0.76 -11.10
C ARG A 4 3.60 -1.50 -11.06
N TYR A 5 4.56 -0.97 -10.31
CA TYR A 5 5.85 -1.61 -10.11
C TYR A 5 5.71 -3.02 -9.54
N VAL A 6 4.98 -3.19 -8.43
CA VAL A 6 4.81 -4.50 -7.78
C VAL A 6 4.15 -5.54 -8.71
N LYS A 7 3.20 -5.11 -9.54
CA LYS A 7 2.59 -5.98 -10.57
C LYS A 7 3.56 -6.37 -11.67
N LEU A 8 4.40 -5.43 -12.12
CA LEU A 8 5.39 -5.68 -13.17
C LEU A 8 6.54 -6.57 -12.66
N LEU A 9 6.89 -6.45 -11.38
CA LEU A 9 7.99 -7.20 -10.77
C LEU A 9 7.86 -8.72 -11.00
N GLU A 10 6.64 -9.27 -11.01
CA GLU A 10 6.38 -10.70 -11.28
C GLU A 10 6.82 -11.14 -12.68
N PHE A 11 6.97 -10.22 -13.62
CA PHE A 11 7.36 -10.50 -15.00
C PHE A 11 8.83 -10.17 -15.30
N ILE A 12 9.48 -9.36 -14.44
CA ILE A 12 10.82 -8.81 -14.71
C ILE A 12 11.87 -9.22 -13.67
N GLN A 13 11.48 -9.87 -12.57
CA GLN A 13 12.39 -10.19 -11.46
C GLN A 13 13.52 -11.15 -11.82
N ASP A 14 13.34 -11.97 -12.86
CA ASP A 14 14.28 -13.01 -13.31
C ASP A 14 14.99 -12.59 -14.63
N ASP A 15 14.85 -11.33 -15.03
CA ASP A 15 15.48 -10.77 -16.22
C ASP A 15 16.88 -10.23 -15.87
N ASP A 16 17.92 -10.93 -16.32
CA ASP A 16 19.33 -10.60 -16.05
C ASP A 16 19.72 -9.22 -16.61
N ASP A 17 19.13 -8.80 -17.73
CA ASP A 17 19.39 -7.48 -18.34
C ASP A 17 18.80 -6.34 -17.48
N LEU A 18 17.78 -6.65 -16.66
CA LEU A 18 17.11 -5.70 -15.79
C LEU A 18 17.63 -5.71 -14.35
N ALA A 19 18.45 -6.70 -13.97
CA ALA A 19 18.87 -6.93 -12.59
C ALA A 19 19.54 -5.71 -11.94
N GLU A 20 20.33 -4.94 -12.70
CA GLU A 20 21.00 -3.72 -12.19
C GLU A 20 20.05 -2.54 -11.95
N TYR A 21 18.87 -2.54 -12.59
CA TYR A 21 17.85 -1.49 -12.45
C TYR A 21 16.83 -1.82 -11.35
N LEU A 22 16.75 -3.08 -10.93
CA LEU A 22 15.81 -3.51 -9.91
C LEU A 22 16.28 -3.13 -8.51
N PRO A 23 15.38 -2.62 -7.65
CA PRO A 23 15.62 -2.52 -6.23
C PRO A 23 16.05 -3.87 -5.64
N SER A 24 16.88 -3.82 -4.59
CA SER A 24 17.30 -5.02 -3.88
C SER A 24 16.10 -5.85 -3.37
N PRO A 25 16.24 -7.16 -3.16
CA PRO A 25 15.17 -7.99 -2.60
C PRO A 25 14.60 -7.45 -1.28
N ALA A 26 15.45 -6.83 -0.44
CA ALA A 26 15.01 -6.16 0.78
C ALA A 26 14.13 -4.93 0.49
N ALA A 27 14.54 -4.07 -0.45
CA ALA A 27 13.74 -2.93 -0.88
C ALA A 27 12.39 -3.37 -1.47
N ASN A 28 12.37 -4.46 -2.24
CA ASN A 28 11.14 -5.03 -2.79
C ASN A 28 10.16 -5.52 -1.71
N ARG A 29 10.65 -6.14 -0.65
CA ARG A 29 9.81 -6.51 0.51
C ARG A 29 9.21 -5.26 1.16
N THR A 30 10.01 -4.21 1.34
CA THR A 30 9.53 -2.93 1.89
C THR A 30 8.47 -2.29 0.99
N LEU A 31 8.66 -2.28 -0.34
CA LEU A 31 7.69 -1.75 -1.29
C LEU A 31 6.36 -2.51 -1.28
N ARG A 32 6.41 -3.85 -1.14
CA ARG A 32 5.20 -4.68 -1.01
C ARG A 32 4.44 -4.38 0.30
N LYS A 33 5.15 -4.21 1.42
CA LYS A 33 4.56 -3.77 2.69
C LYS A 33 3.90 -2.41 2.55
N LEU A 34 4.63 -1.44 1.99
CA LEU A 34 4.13 -0.08 1.75
C LEU A 34 2.88 -0.08 0.86
N LEU A 35 2.82 -0.93 -0.17
CA LEU A 35 1.61 -1.06 -0.99
C LEU A 35 0.41 -1.57 -0.17
N GLY A 36 0.64 -2.51 0.75
CA GLY A 36 -0.39 -2.98 1.68
C GLY A 36 -0.90 -1.87 2.60
N ASP A 37 0.02 -1.07 3.14
CA ASP A 37 -0.29 0.05 4.01
C ASP A 37 -1.09 1.13 3.27
N LEU A 38 -0.67 1.50 2.06
CA LEU A 38 -1.40 2.45 1.20
C LEU A 38 -2.82 1.97 0.87
N LYS A 39 -3.04 0.67 0.66
CA LYS A 39 -4.39 0.13 0.41
C LYS A 39 -5.32 0.30 1.62
N LYS A 40 -4.81 0.15 2.84
CA LYS A 40 -5.61 0.37 4.07
C LYS A 40 -6.04 1.84 4.17
N ILE A 41 -5.09 2.76 3.96
CA ILE A 41 -5.35 4.20 3.97
C ILE A 41 -6.33 4.58 2.85
N GLU A 42 -6.15 4.05 1.64
CA GLU A 42 -7.05 4.28 0.51
C GLU A 42 -8.47 3.78 0.82
N SER A 43 -8.61 2.61 1.43
CA SER A 43 -9.92 2.06 1.84
C SER A 43 -10.64 2.98 2.81
N VAL A 44 -9.96 3.42 3.86
CA VAL A 44 -10.53 4.37 4.83
C VAL A 44 -10.87 5.69 4.14
N SER A 45 -9.99 6.22 3.30
CA SER A 45 -10.24 7.46 2.57
C SER A 45 -11.49 7.39 1.69
N LYS A 46 -11.73 6.26 1.02
CA LYS A 46 -12.95 6.04 0.23
C LYS A 46 -14.21 6.04 1.09
N GLU A 47 -14.18 5.37 2.24
CA GLU A 47 -15.32 5.36 3.17
C GLU A 47 -15.58 6.75 3.76
N LEU A 48 -14.54 7.50 4.12
CA LEU A 48 -14.68 8.88 4.62
C LEU A 48 -15.28 9.84 3.57
N GLN A 49 -15.09 9.56 2.29
CA GLN A 49 -15.69 10.33 1.19
C GLN A 49 -17.13 9.88 0.85
N SER A 50 -17.63 8.81 1.47
CA SER A 50 -19.01 8.34 1.30
C SER A 50 -20.00 9.31 1.92
N LYS A 51 -21.15 9.50 1.27
CA LYS A 51 -22.25 10.34 1.79
C LYS A 51 -22.91 9.79 3.05
N LEU A 52 -22.64 8.53 3.39
CA LEU A 52 -23.31 7.79 4.47
C LEU A 52 -22.42 7.56 5.70
N VAL A 53 -21.22 8.14 5.75
CA VAL A 53 -20.32 7.93 6.87
C VAL A 53 -20.80 8.69 8.11
N SER A 54 -21.00 7.97 9.23
CA SER A 54 -21.32 8.58 10.51
C SER A 54 -20.05 9.06 11.22
N ILE A 55 -20.16 10.07 12.09
CA ILE A 55 -19.01 10.55 12.89
C ILE A 55 -18.41 9.44 13.78
N ALA A 56 -19.22 8.49 14.23
CA ALA A 56 -18.76 7.32 14.98
C ALA A 56 -17.87 6.41 14.12
N ASN A 57 -18.27 6.17 12.86
CA ASN A 57 -17.46 5.41 11.90
C ASN A 57 -16.14 6.14 11.61
N VAL A 58 -16.18 7.46 11.38
CA VAL A 58 -14.99 8.29 11.17
C VAL A 58 -13.98 8.08 12.30
N ARG A 59 -14.44 8.20 13.55
CA ARG A 59 -13.58 7.99 14.72
C ARG A 59 -12.99 6.59 14.75
N SER A 60 -13.83 5.56 14.58
CA SER A 60 -13.37 4.17 14.59
C SER A 60 -12.33 3.89 13.51
N TYR A 61 -12.47 4.47 12.31
CA TYR A 61 -11.47 4.31 11.26
C TYR A 61 -10.14 4.97 11.60
N PHE A 62 -10.16 6.17 12.20
CA PHE A 62 -8.93 6.83 12.62
C PHE A 62 -8.23 6.09 13.76
N ASP A 63 -8.97 5.67 14.79
CA ASP A 63 -8.42 4.89 15.90
C ASP A 63 -7.73 3.61 15.38
N ALA A 64 -8.40 2.88 14.47
CA ALA A 64 -7.83 1.69 13.83
C ALA A 64 -6.58 1.97 12.98
N LEU A 65 -6.49 3.12 12.30
CA LEU A 65 -5.28 3.50 11.55
C LEU A 65 -4.14 3.88 12.49
N ILE A 66 -4.40 4.57 13.59
CA ILE A 66 -3.40 4.95 14.59
C ILE A 66 -2.82 3.70 15.27
N GLU A 67 -3.65 2.69 15.58
CA GLU A 67 -3.17 1.42 16.13
C GLU A 67 -2.21 0.66 15.20
N LEU A 68 -2.36 0.82 13.88
CA LEU A 68 -1.49 0.18 12.89
C LEU A 68 -0.12 0.87 12.76
N TRP A 69 -0.03 2.16 13.08
CA TRP A 69 1.19 2.96 13.05
C TRP A 69 1.25 3.88 14.29
N PRO A 70 1.62 3.32 15.45
CA PRO A 70 1.72 4.07 16.69
C PRO A 70 2.84 5.12 16.68
#